data_AF-A0A549SQ25-F1
#
_entry.id   AF-A0A549SQ25-F1
#
_cell.length_a   1.000
_cell.length_b   1.000
_cell.length_c   1.000
_cell.angle_alpha   90.00
_cell.angle_beta   90.00
_cell.angle_gamma   90.00
#
_symmetry.space_group_name_H-M   'P 1'
#
loop_
_entity.id
_entity.type
_entity.pdbx_description
1 polymer ?
#
loop_
_entity_poly.entity_id
_entity_poly.type
_entity_poly.pdbx_seq_one_letter_code
_entity_poly.pdbx_strand_id
1 'polypeptide(L)'
;MADRIISGSVKADGSILQGQGFQVSHKGAGHYLIVFQPPLLEVAGGMVQLIDAQGARGWRAGVGSVDGLHATIRIDDAAARASDAHFSFVFSGRGHGSRRAEPAATMPLDPTQVMAEPAIGSPPPVVSFPISERIRRAMTPEPPTPAPAAPADSVSLAQQAQIDRLKQMTQQVLQRLQMENRMLKSRLSLLSPDEAPESEAARQAPSHLGNGPGMPALARLLDLPSAKRVLDIGPGWQDRAPHLLAAGKTLSVAVRDDASGDTIAGVSRIPFPLAPEEQTEPFDAVMACHALQREANPHRFLRALHAALSEEGCLLLSVPSLRFPLLSGDLTLWTGGLLLYHLVLAGFDCREAGLQVDRGELCLALVKRSCPAWTEGTALPALESLRPLLPPQLDFIAEAEGHCFNGDIRRLNW
;
A
#
# COMPACT_ATOMS: atom_id res chain seq x y z
N MET A 1 -5.02 -15.71 28.60
CA MET A 1 -5.00 -14.25 28.36
C MET A 1 -4.65 -13.60 29.68
N ALA A 2 -3.78 -12.59 29.69
CA ALA A 2 -3.29 -11.99 30.92
C ALA A 2 -3.45 -10.47 30.86
N ASP A 3 -3.80 -9.87 32.00
CA ASP A 3 -3.78 -8.43 32.16
C ASP A 3 -2.34 -7.94 32.04
N ARG A 4 -2.14 -6.95 31.17
CA ARG A 4 -0.84 -6.38 30.84
C ARG A 4 -0.87 -4.88 31.08
N ILE A 5 0.14 -4.40 31.80
CA ILE A 5 0.36 -2.98 32.07
C ILE A 5 1.59 -2.54 31.29
N ILE A 6 1.47 -1.45 30.55
CA ILE A 6 2.55 -0.80 29.82
C ILE A 6 2.71 0.60 30.39
N SER A 7 3.90 0.94 30.86
CA SER A 7 4.19 2.26 31.41
C SER A 7 5.56 2.75 30.97
N GLY A 8 5.69 4.06 30.86
CA GLY A 8 6.92 4.68 30.41
C GLY A 8 6.98 6.18 30.68
N SER A 9 8.19 6.71 30.63
CA SER A 9 8.49 8.13 30.72
C SER A 9 9.15 8.57 29.43
N VAL A 10 8.70 9.69 28.89
CA VAL A 10 9.05 10.21 27.56
C VAL A 10 9.49 11.65 27.68
N LYS A 11 10.54 12.02 26.95
CA LYS A 11 11.01 13.40 26.87
C LYS A 11 10.20 14.25 25.88
N ALA A 12 10.33 15.57 26.01
CA ALA A 12 9.66 16.53 25.13
C ALA A 12 9.96 16.29 23.62
N ASP A 13 11.13 15.76 23.28
CA ASP A 13 11.53 15.41 21.90
C ASP A 13 11.00 14.04 21.43
N GLY A 14 10.23 13.33 22.26
CA GLY A 14 9.71 12.00 21.98
C GLY A 14 10.68 10.85 22.29
N SER A 15 11.89 11.12 22.77
CA SER A 15 12.82 10.07 23.19
C SER A 15 12.36 9.39 24.48
N ILE A 16 12.54 8.07 24.57
CA ILE A 16 12.13 7.28 25.74
C ILE A 16 13.17 7.48 26.85
N LEU A 17 12.71 7.98 28.00
CA LEU A 17 13.53 8.11 29.21
C LEU A 17 13.59 6.78 29.97
N GLN A 18 12.43 6.12 30.12
CA GLN A 18 12.30 4.86 30.85
C GLN A 18 11.07 4.09 30.36
N GLY A 19 11.13 2.75 30.37
CA GLY A 19 10.02 1.87 29.96
C GLY A 19 10.39 0.99 28.77
N GLN A 20 9.64 -0.10 28.59
CA GLN A 20 9.83 -1.05 27.49
C GLN A 20 8.47 -1.58 27.02
N GLY A 21 8.46 -2.20 25.83
CA GLY A 21 7.24 -2.75 25.24
C GLY A 21 6.34 -1.71 24.58
N PHE A 22 6.92 -0.59 24.15
CA PHE A 22 6.28 0.42 23.33
C PHE A 22 7.31 1.24 22.54
N GLN A 23 6.87 1.93 21.50
CA GLN A 23 7.62 2.95 20.78
C GLN A 23 6.92 4.30 20.87
N VAL A 24 7.65 5.39 20.71
CA VAL A 24 7.09 6.75 20.73
C VAL A 24 7.51 7.51 19.48
N SER A 25 6.57 8.20 18.86
CA SER A 25 6.81 9.10 17.73
C SER A 25 6.25 10.48 18.04
N HIS A 26 7.12 11.49 18.03
CA HIS A 26 6.74 12.90 18.09
C HIS A 26 6.13 13.31 16.74
N LYS A 27 4.91 13.84 16.76
CA LYS A 27 4.16 14.21 15.54
C LYS A 27 4.11 15.71 15.30
N GLY A 28 4.46 16.49 16.30
CA GLY A 28 4.42 17.96 16.30
C GLY A 28 4.25 18.48 17.72
N ALA A 29 4.29 19.80 17.88
CA ALA A 29 4.22 20.44 19.20
C ALA A 29 3.04 19.91 20.03
N GLY A 30 3.34 19.33 21.19
CA GLY A 30 2.38 18.77 22.14
C GLY A 30 1.69 17.48 21.69
N HIS A 31 2.10 16.84 20.58
CA HIS A 31 1.43 15.66 20.03
C HIS A 31 2.38 14.47 19.90
N TYR A 32 2.06 13.38 20.60
CA TYR A 32 2.86 12.17 20.65
C TYR A 32 2.01 10.94 20.32
N LEU A 33 2.60 9.98 19.62
CA LEU A 33 1.99 8.67 19.34
C LEU A 33 2.80 7.58 20.05
N ILE A 34 2.14 6.82 20.91
CA ILE A 34 2.69 5.60 21.53
C ILE A 34 2.19 4.40 20.74
N VAL A 35 3.09 3.48 20.41
CA VAL A 35 2.78 2.20 19.76
C VAL A 35 3.08 1.08 20.74
N PHE A 36 2.10 0.25 21.12
CA PHE A 36 2.30 -0.86 22.05
C PHE A 36 2.98 -2.05 21.36
N GLN A 37 3.98 -2.63 22.02
CA GLN A 37 4.73 -3.78 21.51
C GLN A 37 4.90 -4.89 22.57
N PRO A 38 4.28 -6.08 22.39
CA PRO A 38 3.26 -6.40 21.39
C PRO A 38 1.99 -5.53 21.57
N PRO A 39 1.07 -5.54 20.60
CA PRO A 39 -0.22 -4.85 20.74
C PRO A 39 -1.02 -5.41 21.93
N LEU A 40 -1.81 -4.54 22.55
CA LEU A 40 -2.89 -4.93 23.45
C LEU A 40 -4.11 -5.35 22.60
N LEU A 41 -4.83 -6.38 23.04
CA LEU A 41 -6.08 -6.81 22.39
C LEU A 41 -7.23 -5.86 22.71
N GLU A 42 -7.25 -5.36 23.95
CA GLU A 42 -8.21 -4.39 24.47
C GLU A 42 -7.49 -3.49 25.47
N VAL A 43 -7.79 -2.19 25.47
CA VAL A 43 -7.25 -1.24 26.46
C VAL A 43 -8.35 -0.90 27.45
N ALA A 44 -8.11 -1.20 28.74
CA ALA A 44 -9.05 -0.97 29.83
C ALA A 44 -8.95 0.47 30.39
N GLY A 45 -7.80 1.12 30.25
CA GLY A 45 -7.61 2.50 30.68
C GLY A 45 -6.20 3.03 30.39
N GLY A 46 -6.10 4.35 30.28
CA GLY A 46 -4.85 5.07 30.01
C GLY A 46 -4.76 6.35 30.83
N MET A 47 -3.61 6.58 31.45
CA MET A 47 -3.32 7.81 32.18
C MET A 47 -2.00 8.40 31.70
N VAL A 48 -1.95 9.72 31.62
CA VAL A 48 -0.74 10.48 31.30
C VAL A 48 -0.57 11.56 32.35
N GLN A 49 0.65 11.74 32.82
CA GLN A 49 1.02 12.77 33.78
C GLN A 49 2.25 13.53 33.29
N LEU A 50 2.27 14.85 33.49
CA LEU A 50 3.44 15.66 33.17
C LEU A 50 4.54 15.43 34.20
N ILE A 51 5.78 15.34 33.73
CA ILE A 51 6.97 15.26 34.58
C ILE A 51 7.53 16.69 34.67
N ASP A 52 7.15 17.45 35.70
CA ASP A 52 7.56 18.86 35.82
C ASP A 52 8.91 19.02 36.53
N ALA A 53 9.66 20.02 36.08
CA ALA A 53 10.65 20.72 36.88
C ALA A 53 10.30 22.22 36.85
N GLN A 54 9.38 22.62 37.72
CA GLN A 54 9.17 24.00 38.22
C GLN A 54 8.56 25.04 37.25
N GLY A 55 8.02 24.65 36.08
CA GLY A 55 7.48 25.59 35.08
C GLY A 55 6.07 25.29 34.53
N ALA A 56 5.50 24.12 34.82
CA ALA A 56 4.31 23.62 34.13
C ALA A 56 2.97 23.86 34.87
N ARG A 57 2.88 24.90 35.72
CA ARG A 57 1.60 25.22 36.40
C ARG A 57 0.52 25.57 35.37
N GLY A 58 -0.57 24.80 35.37
CA GLY A 58 -1.71 24.98 34.46
C GLY A 58 -1.62 24.21 33.14
N TRP A 59 -0.52 23.49 32.89
CA TRP A 59 -0.40 22.61 31.73
C TRP A 59 -1.26 21.37 31.91
N ARG A 60 -1.74 20.82 30.79
CA ARG A 60 -2.61 19.63 30.77
C ARG A 60 -2.02 18.59 29.84
N ALA A 61 -1.94 17.34 30.31
CA ALA A 61 -1.70 16.19 29.46
C ALA A 61 -2.96 15.33 29.42
N GLY A 62 -3.34 14.91 28.23
CA GLY A 62 -4.51 14.08 27.99
C GLY A 62 -4.18 12.93 27.06
N VAL A 63 -4.84 11.81 27.30
CA VAL A 63 -4.93 10.73 26.32
C VAL A 63 -6.00 11.10 25.31
N GLY A 64 -5.65 11.09 24.03
CA GLY A 64 -6.59 11.28 22.93
C GLY A 64 -7.27 9.97 22.57
N SER A 65 -7.08 9.52 21.32
CA SER A 65 -7.51 8.20 20.87
C SER A 65 -6.61 7.09 21.41
N VAL A 66 -7.23 5.97 21.76
CA VAL A 66 -6.51 4.73 22.12
C VAL A 66 -7.16 3.57 21.40
N ASP A 67 -6.34 2.77 20.73
CA ASP A 67 -6.70 1.45 20.24
C ASP A 67 -5.72 0.40 20.80
N GLY A 68 -5.98 -0.88 20.55
CA GLY A 68 -5.11 -1.95 21.02
C GLY A 68 -3.64 -1.83 20.55
N LEU A 69 -3.38 -1.07 19.50
CA LEU A 69 -2.05 -0.91 18.91
C LEU A 69 -1.37 0.41 19.32
N HIS A 70 -2.13 1.49 19.53
CA HIS A 70 -1.61 2.83 19.73
C HIS A 70 -2.39 3.66 20.74
N ALA A 71 -1.72 4.63 21.35
CA ALA A 71 -2.33 5.72 22.07
C ALA A 71 -1.78 7.07 21.62
N THR A 72 -2.66 8.04 21.39
CA THR A 72 -2.26 9.42 21.14
C THR A 72 -2.25 10.21 22.44
N ILE A 73 -1.24 11.05 22.62
CA ILE A 73 -1.09 11.94 23.76
C ILE A 73 -1.06 13.37 23.27
N ARG A 74 -1.86 14.21 23.93
CA ARG A 74 -1.87 15.65 23.74
C ARG A 74 -1.40 16.36 25.00
N ILE A 75 -0.52 17.34 24.82
CA ILE A 75 -0.04 18.23 25.88
C ILE A 75 -0.31 19.67 25.48
N ASP A 76 -1.01 20.37 26.36
CA ASP A 76 -1.35 21.78 26.21
C ASP A 76 -0.69 22.60 27.33
N ASP A 77 -0.19 23.78 26.98
CA ASP A 77 0.29 24.78 27.92
C ASP A 77 -0.87 25.40 28.74
N ALA A 78 -0.52 26.28 29.68
CA ALA A 78 -1.51 26.99 30.50
C ALA A 78 -2.50 27.86 29.69
N ALA A 79 -2.15 28.23 28.45
CA ALA A 79 -3.00 28.97 27.52
C ALA A 79 -3.77 28.05 26.55
N ALA A 80 -3.80 26.73 26.81
CA ALA A 80 -4.43 25.71 25.98
C ALA A 80 -3.84 25.59 24.55
N ARG A 81 -2.56 25.94 24.37
CA ARG A 81 -1.83 25.74 23.11
C ARG A 81 -0.99 24.48 23.20
N ALA A 82 -0.95 23.71 22.11
CA ALA A 82 -0.18 22.49 22.06
C ALA A 82 1.32 22.80 22.22
N SER A 83 1.96 22.19 23.22
CA SER A 83 3.35 22.46 23.57
C SER A 83 4.05 21.19 24.08
N ASP A 84 5.32 21.04 23.72
CA ASP A 84 6.10 19.87 24.08
C ASP A 84 6.51 19.91 25.57
N ALA A 85 6.39 18.78 26.25
CA ALA A 85 6.84 18.60 27.63
C ALA A 85 7.24 17.15 27.91
N HIS A 86 7.99 16.93 28.98
CA HIS A 86 8.24 15.59 29.50
C HIS A 86 6.97 15.03 30.15
N PHE A 87 6.67 13.76 29.91
CA PHE A 87 5.49 13.11 30.47
C PHE A 87 5.73 11.64 30.77
N SER A 88 5.00 11.09 31.73
CA SER A 88 4.87 9.67 31.98
C SER A 88 3.48 9.19 31.63
N PHE A 89 3.35 7.91 31.32
CA PHE A 89 2.06 7.31 31.01
C PHE A 89 1.97 5.89 31.55
N VAL A 90 0.74 5.44 31.74
CA VAL A 90 0.41 4.05 32.09
C VAL A 90 -0.85 3.65 31.32
N PHE A 91 -0.78 2.53 30.60
CA PHE A 91 -1.92 1.88 29.97
C PHE A 91 -2.07 0.46 30.52
N SER A 92 -3.30 0.07 30.82
CA SER A 92 -3.64 -1.30 31.21
C SER A 92 -4.58 -1.91 30.17
N GLY A 93 -4.42 -3.20 29.89
CA GLY A 93 -5.23 -3.88 28.89
C GLY A 93 -4.97 -5.38 28.85
N ARG A 94 -5.60 -6.08 27.90
CA ARG A 94 -5.39 -7.53 27.73
C ARG A 94 -4.27 -7.79 26.74
N GLY A 95 -3.24 -8.51 27.16
CA GLY A 95 -2.15 -8.95 26.28
C GLY A 95 -2.33 -10.37 25.75
N HIS A 96 -1.58 -10.71 24.70
CA HIS A 96 -1.40 -12.10 24.30
C HIS A 96 -0.81 -12.90 25.49
N GLY A 97 -1.44 -14.02 25.85
CA GLY A 97 -0.99 -14.83 26.98
C GLY A 97 0.42 -15.37 26.76
N SER A 98 1.31 -15.15 27.71
CA SER A 98 2.69 -15.65 27.68
C SER A 98 2.67 -17.18 27.60
N ARG A 99 3.10 -17.76 26.47
CA ARG A 99 3.38 -19.19 26.40
C ARG A 99 4.65 -19.43 27.20
N ARG A 100 4.54 -20.19 28.30
CA ARG A 100 5.68 -20.73 29.06
C ARG A 100 6.60 -21.44 28.07
N ALA A 101 7.85 -20.98 27.96
CA ALA A 101 8.86 -21.67 27.17
C ALA A 101 9.20 -23.00 27.86
N GLU A 102 8.83 -24.12 27.25
CA GLU A 102 9.43 -25.41 27.54
C GLU A 102 10.67 -25.61 26.63
N PRO A 103 11.71 -26.30 27.13
CA PRO A 103 13.07 -26.14 26.65
C PRO A 103 13.27 -26.88 25.32
N ALA A 104 13.64 -26.12 24.28
CA ALA A 104 14.09 -26.69 23.03
C ALA A 104 15.48 -27.32 23.19
N ALA A 105 15.61 -28.52 22.63
CA ALA A 105 16.77 -29.38 22.70
C ALA A 105 18.07 -28.70 22.21
N THR A 106 19.12 -28.92 22.99
CA THR A 106 20.52 -28.61 22.74
C THR A 106 21.06 -29.27 21.48
N MET A 107 21.70 -28.48 20.62
CA MET A 107 22.83 -28.86 19.77
C MET A 107 23.77 -27.66 19.59
N PRO A 108 25.09 -27.88 19.45
CA PRO A 108 26.09 -27.15 20.20
C PRO A 108 26.56 -25.87 19.48
N LEU A 109 26.69 -24.79 20.26
CA LEU A 109 27.51 -23.64 19.91
C LEU A 109 28.98 -23.99 20.18
N ASP A 110 29.80 -23.85 19.14
CA ASP A 110 31.25 -23.86 19.23
C ASP A 110 31.70 -22.59 20.00
N PRO A 111 32.42 -22.71 21.14
CA PRO A 111 32.81 -21.59 21.97
C PRO A 111 34.28 -21.28 21.76
N THR A 112 34.62 -20.33 20.90
CA THR A 112 35.74 -19.38 21.10
C THR A 112 35.92 -18.49 19.87
N GLN A 113 35.59 -17.21 20.02
CA GLN A 113 36.52 -16.12 19.71
C GLN A 113 35.92 -14.82 20.25
N VAL A 114 36.30 -14.53 21.49
CA VAL A 114 36.20 -13.23 22.12
C VAL A 114 37.25 -12.33 21.48
N MET A 115 36.87 -11.16 20.98
CA MET A 115 37.71 -9.98 21.05
C MET A 115 36.89 -8.73 21.41
N ALA A 116 37.45 -7.99 22.35
CA ALA A 116 36.97 -6.88 23.14
C ALA A 116 36.27 -5.71 22.41
N GLU A 117 35.36 -5.08 23.15
CA GLU A 117 34.96 -3.67 22.96
C GLU A 117 36.17 -2.73 22.94
N PRO A 118 36.01 -1.50 22.42
CA PRO A 118 36.32 -0.40 23.31
C PRO A 118 35.26 0.71 23.39
N ALA A 119 35.32 1.30 24.58
CA ALA A 119 34.61 2.41 25.17
C ALA A 119 34.34 3.67 24.32
N ILE A 120 33.33 4.37 24.83
CA ILE A 120 32.83 5.72 24.56
C ILE A 120 33.94 6.80 24.57
N GLY A 121 33.85 7.74 23.61
CA GLY A 121 34.34 9.12 23.77
C GLY A 121 35.49 9.55 22.84
N SER A 122 35.17 10.23 21.74
CA SER A 122 36.06 11.16 21.02
C SER A 122 35.23 12.12 20.15
N PRO A 123 35.62 13.40 20.02
CA PRO A 123 34.83 14.44 19.33
C PRO A 123 34.82 14.23 17.80
N PRO A 124 33.85 14.80 17.06
CA PRO A 124 33.76 14.60 15.63
C PRO A 124 34.96 15.22 14.89
N PRO A 125 35.37 14.66 13.74
CA PRO A 125 36.49 15.17 12.98
C PRO A 125 36.15 16.53 12.37
N VAL A 126 37.02 17.50 12.61
CA VAL A 126 37.06 18.75 11.84
C VAL A 126 37.52 18.39 10.43
N VAL A 127 36.62 18.46 9.46
CA VAL A 127 36.95 18.37 8.04
C VAL A 127 37.62 19.69 7.64
N SER A 128 38.94 19.69 7.58
CA SER A 128 39.74 20.76 7.01
C SER A 128 39.77 20.63 5.49
N PHE A 129 39.16 21.60 4.80
CA PHE A 129 39.35 21.75 3.36
C PHE A 129 40.76 22.28 3.07
N PRO A 130 41.52 21.70 2.11
CA PRO A 130 42.77 22.28 1.68
C PRO A 130 42.48 23.59 0.93
N ILE A 131 42.78 24.71 1.59
CA ILE A 131 42.90 26.02 0.94
C ILE A 131 44.02 25.87 -0.11
N SER A 132 43.63 25.89 -1.38
CA SER A 132 44.59 25.93 -2.48
C SER A 132 45.54 27.13 -2.32
N GLU A 133 46.83 26.94 -2.58
CA GLU A 133 47.93 27.90 -2.46
C GLU A 133 47.80 29.21 -3.26
N ARG A 134 46.63 29.53 -3.83
CA ARG A 134 46.39 30.78 -4.57
C ARG A 134 46.12 32.01 -3.69
N ILE A 135 45.95 31.86 -2.37
CA ILE A 135 45.61 33.00 -1.48
C ILE A 135 46.85 33.56 -0.72
N ARG A 136 48.02 32.92 -0.78
CA ARG A 136 49.20 33.35 -0.01
C ARG A 136 50.17 34.31 -0.73
N ARG A 137 49.81 34.84 -1.90
CA ARG A 137 50.63 35.83 -2.66
C ARG A 137 49.98 37.21 -2.85
N ALA A 138 48.98 37.57 -2.04
CA ALA A 138 48.28 38.85 -2.15
C ALA A 138 48.49 39.80 -0.95
N MET A 139 49.68 39.77 -0.32
CA MET A 139 50.03 40.75 0.73
C MET A 139 51.48 41.23 0.59
N THR A 140 51.73 42.08 -0.41
CA THR A 140 52.79 43.10 -0.38
C THR A 140 52.32 44.26 -1.28
N PRO A 141 52.41 45.53 -0.85
CA PRO A 141 51.84 46.65 -1.57
C PRO A 141 52.81 47.16 -2.65
N GLU A 142 52.34 47.24 -3.89
CA GLU A 142 53.00 48.00 -4.97
C GLU A 142 51.98 48.92 -5.68
N PRO A 143 52.43 50.07 -6.22
CA PRO A 143 51.58 51.23 -6.54
C PRO A 143 50.73 51.05 -7.82
N PRO A 144 49.70 51.89 -8.03
CA PRO A 144 48.63 51.60 -8.98
C PRO A 144 49.04 51.90 -10.43
N THR A 145 48.71 50.99 -11.34
CA THR A 145 48.73 51.21 -12.79
C THR A 145 47.39 50.72 -13.36
N PRO A 146 46.76 51.43 -14.32
CA PRO A 146 45.32 51.31 -14.58
C PRO A 146 44.93 50.01 -15.30
N ALA A 147 43.76 49.50 -14.92
CA ALA A 147 43.17 48.25 -15.39
C ALA A 147 42.73 48.29 -16.87
N PRO A 148 42.85 47.18 -17.63
CA PRO A 148 42.03 46.96 -18.82
C PRO A 148 40.67 46.37 -18.39
N ALA A 149 39.59 46.92 -18.95
CA ALA A 149 38.22 46.52 -18.68
C ALA A 149 37.94 45.05 -19.02
N ALA A 150 37.44 44.28 -18.04
CA ALA A 150 36.86 42.96 -18.28
C ALA A 150 35.42 43.11 -18.80
N PRO A 151 34.97 42.27 -19.76
CA PRO A 151 33.67 42.44 -20.41
C PRO A 151 32.53 42.01 -19.48
N ALA A 152 31.54 42.90 -19.34
CA ALA A 152 30.37 42.76 -18.48
C ALA A 152 29.48 41.53 -18.77
N ASP A 153 29.68 40.87 -19.92
CA ASP A 153 28.83 39.76 -20.39
C ASP A 153 29.11 38.41 -19.72
N SER A 154 30.33 38.18 -19.23
CA SER A 154 30.71 36.89 -18.62
C SER A 154 30.08 36.66 -17.24
N VAL A 155 29.88 37.74 -16.47
CA VAL A 155 29.23 37.71 -15.15
C VAL A 155 27.72 37.52 -15.30
N SER A 156 27.13 38.15 -16.32
CA SER A 156 25.71 38.02 -16.69
C SER A 156 25.36 36.58 -17.10
N LEU A 157 26.17 35.95 -17.96
CA LEU A 157 25.96 34.56 -18.40
C LEU A 157 26.13 33.54 -17.26
N ALA A 158 27.10 33.75 -16.37
CA ALA A 158 27.29 32.91 -15.19
C ALA A 158 26.12 33.05 -14.19
N GLN A 159 25.61 34.27 -13.99
CA GLN A 159 24.43 34.52 -13.17
C GLN A 159 23.16 33.89 -13.78
N GLN A 160 23.00 33.98 -15.11
CA GLN A 160 21.87 33.38 -15.81
C GLN A 160 21.90 31.84 -15.72
N ALA A 161 23.06 31.22 -15.93
CA ALA A 161 23.23 29.78 -15.76
C ALA A 161 22.95 29.32 -14.31
N GLN A 162 23.31 30.14 -13.31
CA GLN A 162 23.02 29.86 -11.91
C GLN A 162 21.53 29.98 -11.59
N ILE A 163 20.83 30.95 -12.17
CA ILE A 163 19.37 31.10 -12.06
C ILE A 163 18.66 29.91 -12.69
N ASP A 164 19.09 29.47 -13.87
CA ASP A 164 18.47 28.34 -14.58
C ASP A 164 18.70 27.02 -13.83
N ARG A 165 19.89 26.83 -13.24
CA ARG A 165 20.17 25.70 -12.35
C ARG A 165 19.28 25.72 -11.10
N LEU A 166 19.06 26.89 -10.51
CA LEU A 166 18.17 27.05 -9.36
C LEU A 166 16.71 26.73 -9.72
N LYS A 167 16.24 27.19 -10.88
CA LYS A 167 14.89 26.87 -11.38
C LYS A 167 14.72 25.37 -11.59
N GLN A 168 15.71 24.72 -12.19
CA GLN A 168 15.68 23.28 -12.45
C GLN A 168 15.65 22.46 -11.14
N MET A 169 16.47 22.85 -10.15
CA MET A 169 16.43 22.25 -8.81
C MET A 169 15.10 22.48 -8.10
N THR A 170 14.56 23.70 -8.17
CA THR A 170 13.26 24.04 -7.56
C THR A 170 12.14 23.24 -8.18
N GLN A 171 12.16 23.03 -9.50
CA GLN A 171 11.16 22.26 -10.22
C GLN A 171 11.25 20.76 -9.93
N GLN A 172 12.47 20.21 -9.78
CA GLN A 172 12.68 18.83 -9.33
C GLN A 172 12.18 18.61 -7.90
N VAL A 173 12.48 19.53 -6.98
CA VAL A 173 11.99 19.46 -5.60
C VAL A 173 10.47 19.60 -5.55
N LEU A 174 9.89 20.50 -6.32
CA LEU A 174 8.44 20.66 -6.41
C LEU A 174 7.74 19.41 -6.94
N GLN A 175 8.30 18.77 -7.98
CA GLN A 175 7.78 17.49 -8.49
C GLN A 175 7.83 16.39 -7.42
N ARG A 176 8.95 16.29 -6.68
CA ARG A 176 9.11 15.32 -5.59
C ARG A 176 8.12 15.58 -4.45
N LEU A 177 7.93 16.83 -4.06
CA LEU A 177 6.97 17.22 -3.01
C LEU A 177 5.51 17.03 -3.45
N GLN A 178 5.19 17.26 -4.73
CA GLN A 178 3.86 16.97 -5.29
C GLN A 178 3.60 15.46 -5.31
N MET A 179 4.62 14.65 -5.60
CA MET A 179 4.56 13.20 -5.57
C MET A 179 4.37 12.66 -4.15
N GLU A 180 5.16 13.14 -3.19
CA GLU A 180 5.01 12.79 -1.77
C GLU A 180 3.63 13.22 -1.27
N ASN A 181 3.12 14.39 -1.64
CA ASN A 181 1.76 14.81 -1.31
C ASN A 181 0.69 13.91 -1.93
N ARG A 182 0.86 13.44 -3.17
CA ARG A 182 -0.08 12.49 -3.80
C ARG A 182 -0.05 11.13 -3.08
N MET A 183 1.13 10.62 -2.74
CA MET A 183 1.27 9.37 -1.97
C MET A 183 0.74 9.51 -0.54
N LEU A 184 0.98 10.64 0.12
CA LEU A 184 0.45 10.93 1.45
C LEU A 184 -1.06 11.10 1.42
N LYS A 185 -1.64 11.69 0.37
CA LYS A 185 -3.10 11.75 0.18
C LYS A 185 -3.71 10.36 -0.05
N SER A 186 -3.05 9.51 -0.84
CA SER A 186 -3.44 8.09 -0.97
C SER A 186 -3.37 7.39 0.40
N ARG A 187 -2.27 7.53 1.15
CA ARG A 187 -2.12 6.98 2.51
C ARG A 187 -3.12 7.57 3.52
N LEU A 188 -3.46 8.84 3.42
CA LEU A 188 -4.45 9.49 4.26
C LEU A 188 -5.86 8.98 3.92
N SER A 189 -6.17 8.76 2.64
CA SER A 189 -7.42 8.13 2.20
C SER A 189 -7.54 6.67 2.65
N LEU A 190 -6.41 6.00 2.95
CA LEU A 190 -6.37 4.68 3.56
C LEU A 190 -6.56 4.71 5.09
N LEU A 191 -6.34 5.86 5.74
CA LEU A 191 -6.44 6.03 7.20
C LEU A 191 -7.75 6.70 7.64
N SER A 192 -8.53 7.23 6.70
CA SER A 192 -9.85 7.82 6.94
C SER A 192 -10.94 6.91 6.35
N PRO A 193 -11.55 6.01 7.14
CA PRO A 193 -12.77 5.33 6.73
C PRO A 193 -13.93 6.30 6.92
N ASP A 194 -14.13 7.22 5.97
CA ASP A 194 -15.45 7.64 5.45
C ASP A 194 -15.35 8.92 4.59
N GLU A 195 -16.25 8.95 3.60
CA GLU A 195 -16.58 10.04 2.68
C GLU A 195 -15.53 10.41 1.61
N ALA A 196 -15.23 9.46 0.72
CA ALA A 196 -15.15 9.88 -0.68
C ALA A 196 -16.56 10.29 -1.10
N PRO A 197 -16.79 11.46 -1.71
CA PRO A 197 -18.11 11.80 -2.20
C PRO A 197 -18.49 10.71 -3.21
N GLU A 198 -19.56 9.97 -2.92
CA GLU A 198 -20.24 9.17 -3.90
C GLU A 198 -20.47 10.09 -5.10
N SER A 199 -19.69 9.88 -6.16
CA SER A 199 -19.91 10.59 -7.41
C SER A 199 -21.37 10.35 -7.78
N GLU A 200 -22.14 11.40 -8.03
CA GLU A 200 -23.53 11.30 -8.50
C GLU A 200 -23.66 10.40 -9.75
N ALA A 201 -22.56 10.08 -10.43
CA ALA A 201 -22.48 9.11 -11.53
C ALA A 201 -22.41 7.62 -11.10
N ALA A 202 -22.21 7.30 -9.82
CA ALA A 202 -22.22 5.93 -9.28
C ALA A 202 -23.64 5.38 -9.05
N ARG A 203 -24.68 6.20 -9.24
CA ARG A 203 -26.10 5.84 -9.03
C ARG A 203 -26.75 5.05 -10.18
N GLN A 204 -26.00 4.31 -11.00
CA GLN A 204 -26.60 3.55 -12.11
C GLN A 204 -26.14 2.09 -12.21
N ALA A 205 -25.68 1.46 -11.11
CA ALA A 205 -25.87 0.02 -11.01
C ALA A 205 -27.35 -0.22 -10.70
N PRO A 206 -28.06 -1.05 -11.48
CA PRO A 206 -29.49 -1.11 -11.33
C PRO A 206 -29.81 -1.77 -9.97
N SER A 207 -30.65 -1.08 -9.19
CA SER A 207 -30.93 -1.34 -7.77
C SER A 207 -31.51 -2.72 -7.44
N HIS A 208 -31.68 -3.59 -8.45
CA HIS A 208 -32.28 -4.91 -8.34
C HIS A 208 -31.27 -6.06 -8.16
N LEU A 209 -29.96 -5.84 -8.31
CA LEU A 209 -28.94 -6.90 -8.26
C LEU A 209 -28.46 -7.26 -6.83
N GLY A 210 -28.97 -6.59 -5.79
CA GLY A 210 -28.55 -6.86 -4.40
C GLY A 210 -27.14 -6.33 -4.07
N ASN A 211 -26.59 -6.79 -2.93
CA ASN A 211 -25.33 -6.33 -2.34
C ASN A 211 -24.28 -7.45 -2.16
N GLY A 212 -24.46 -8.58 -2.85
CA GLY A 212 -23.54 -9.72 -2.76
C GLY A 212 -22.17 -9.47 -3.41
N PRO A 213 -21.21 -10.38 -3.20
CA PRO A 213 -19.89 -10.31 -3.83
C PRO A 213 -20.00 -10.29 -5.37
N GLY A 214 -19.27 -9.37 -6.02
CA GLY A 214 -19.18 -9.34 -7.48
C GLY A 214 -20.42 -8.82 -8.22
N MET A 215 -21.38 -8.18 -7.54
CA MET A 215 -22.53 -7.57 -8.21
C MET A 215 -22.19 -6.47 -9.23
N PRO A 216 -21.17 -5.60 -9.00
CA PRO A 216 -20.75 -4.65 -10.02
C PRO A 216 -20.20 -5.33 -11.28
N ALA A 217 -19.52 -6.47 -11.12
CA ALA A 217 -19.06 -7.30 -12.24
C ALA A 217 -20.26 -7.94 -12.96
N LEU A 218 -21.22 -8.50 -12.22
CA LEU A 218 -22.44 -9.06 -12.81
C LEU A 218 -23.17 -8.05 -13.71
N ALA A 219 -23.33 -6.80 -13.24
CA ALA A 219 -23.99 -5.75 -14.03
C ALA A 219 -23.33 -5.57 -15.41
N ARG A 220 -21.98 -5.55 -15.46
CA ARG A 220 -21.23 -5.46 -16.71
C ARG A 220 -21.42 -6.66 -17.63
N LEU A 221 -21.49 -7.86 -17.07
CA LEU A 221 -21.71 -9.06 -17.87
C LEU A 221 -23.12 -9.12 -18.47
N LEU A 222 -24.12 -8.61 -17.75
CA LEU A 222 -25.49 -8.54 -18.24
C LEU A 222 -25.63 -7.57 -19.43
N ASP A 223 -24.81 -6.51 -19.49
CA ASP A 223 -24.75 -5.58 -20.62
C ASP A 223 -24.09 -6.18 -21.88
N LEU A 224 -23.53 -7.40 -21.79
CA LEU A 224 -22.87 -8.10 -22.90
C LEU A 224 -23.76 -9.23 -23.45
N PRO A 225 -24.69 -8.96 -24.39
CA PRO A 225 -25.59 -9.98 -24.92
C PRO A 225 -24.86 -11.06 -25.72
N SER A 226 -23.67 -10.77 -26.26
CA SER A 226 -22.86 -11.72 -27.05
C SER A 226 -22.27 -12.87 -26.24
N ALA A 227 -21.95 -12.65 -24.95
CA ALA A 227 -21.38 -13.69 -24.11
C ALA A 227 -22.46 -14.71 -23.73
N LYS A 228 -22.47 -15.93 -24.27
CA LYS A 228 -23.54 -16.92 -24.00
C LYS A 228 -23.13 -17.92 -22.94
N ARG A 229 -21.92 -18.44 -23.03
CA ARG A 229 -21.34 -19.41 -22.10
C ARG A 229 -20.53 -18.70 -21.04
N VAL A 230 -20.98 -18.79 -19.81
CA VAL A 230 -20.38 -18.10 -18.67
C VAL A 230 -19.84 -19.12 -17.69
N LEU A 231 -18.59 -18.92 -17.26
CA LEU A 231 -18.01 -19.58 -16.10
C LEU A 231 -17.99 -18.61 -14.92
N ASP A 232 -18.66 -18.95 -13.82
CA ASP A 232 -18.62 -18.19 -12.57
C ASP A 232 -17.80 -18.93 -11.50
N ILE A 233 -16.84 -18.22 -10.90
CA ILE A 233 -15.86 -18.75 -9.96
C ILE A 233 -15.86 -17.89 -8.70
N GLY A 234 -16.04 -18.55 -7.55
CA GLY A 234 -15.96 -17.92 -6.24
C GLY A 234 -17.30 -17.87 -5.50
N PRO A 235 -17.31 -17.36 -4.26
CA PRO A 235 -18.51 -17.31 -3.43
C PRO A 235 -19.60 -16.39 -4.00
N GLY A 236 -20.83 -16.59 -3.55
CA GLY A 236 -21.99 -15.77 -3.93
C GLY A 236 -22.53 -16.03 -5.34
N TRP A 237 -22.10 -17.12 -6.00
CA TRP A 237 -22.61 -17.49 -7.32
C TRP A 237 -24.11 -17.77 -7.29
N GLN A 238 -24.66 -18.20 -6.16
CA GLN A 238 -26.09 -18.45 -5.97
C GLN A 238 -26.91 -17.17 -6.13
N ASP A 239 -26.36 -16.02 -5.75
CA ASP A 239 -27.03 -14.72 -5.92
C ASP A 239 -26.95 -14.25 -7.37
N ARG A 240 -25.87 -14.58 -8.08
CA ARG A 240 -25.63 -14.14 -9.47
C ARG A 240 -26.31 -15.04 -10.51
N ALA A 241 -26.39 -16.34 -10.24
CA ALA A 241 -26.90 -17.34 -11.18
C ALA A 241 -28.33 -17.05 -11.69
N PRO A 242 -29.32 -16.68 -10.85
CA PRO A 242 -30.66 -16.37 -11.34
C PRO A 242 -30.69 -15.25 -12.38
N HIS A 243 -29.84 -14.22 -12.22
CA HIS A 243 -29.76 -13.11 -13.16
C HIS A 243 -29.15 -13.54 -14.50
N LEU A 244 -28.10 -14.36 -14.47
CA LEU A 244 -27.46 -14.88 -15.68
C LEU A 244 -28.39 -15.83 -16.45
N LEU A 245 -29.08 -16.73 -15.75
CA LEU A 245 -30.05 -17.64 -16.35
C LEU A 245 -31.24 -16.87 -16.95
N ALA A 246 -31.76 -15.86 -16.25
CA ALA A 246 -32.83 -14.99 -16.74
C ALA A 246 -32.41 -14.19 -17.99
N ALA A 247 -31.14 -13.86 -18.12
CA ALA A 247 -30.55 -13.24 -19.31
C ALA A 247 -30.27 -14.24 -20.45
N GLY A 248 -30.67 -15.50 -20.32
CA GLY A 248 -30.50 -16.54 -21.33
C GLY A 248 -29.06 -17.05 -21.47
N LYS A 249 -28.22 -16.88 -20.44
CA LYS A 249 -26.85 -17.38 -20.40
C LYS A 249 -26.82 -18.86 -20.03
N THR A 250 -25.90 -19.61 -20.62
CA THR A 250 -25.54 -20.96 -20.17
C THR A 250 -24.47 -20.84 -19.09
N LEU A 251 -24.78 -21.28 -17.88
CA LEU A 251 -23.91 -21.06 -16.72
C LEU A 251 -23.23 -22.35 -16.24
N SER A 252 -21.91 -22.29 -16.15
CA SER A 252 -21.10 -23.23 -15.38
C SER A 252 -20.54 -22.54 -14.14
N VAL A 253 -20.52 -23.23 -13.00
CA VAL A 253 -19.94 -22.72 -11.75
C VAL A 253 -18.80 -23.61 -11.31
N ALA A 254 -17.69 -22.98 -10.94
CA ALA A 254 -16.56 -23.66 -10.34
C ALA A 254 -16.85 -23.93 -8.87
N VAL A 255 -16.83 -25.21 -8.46
CA VAL A 255 -17.08 -25.59 -7.07
C VAL A 255 -15.87 -26.36 -6.54
N ARG A 256 -15.43 -26.01 -5.32
CA ARG A 256 -14.44 -26.82 -4.60
C ARG A 256 -15.14 -28.02 -3.95
N ASP A 257 -14.47 -29.17 -3.94
CA ASP A 257 -15.01 -30.53 -3.71
C ASP A 257 -15.82 -30.80 -2.43
N ASP A 258 -16.08 -29.79 -1.59
CA ASP A 258 -16.71 -29.93 -0.28
C ASP A 258 -18.02 -29.13 -0.10
N ALA A 259 -18.47 -28.33 -1.07
CA ALA A 259 -19.74 -27.61 -0.96
C ALA A 259 -20.94 -28.52 -1.32
N SER A 260 -21.31 -29.40 -0.38
CA SER A 260 -22.65 -29.98 -0.32
C SER A 260 -23.63 -28.86 0.08
N GLY A 261 -24.25 -28.21 -0.90
CA GLY A 261 -25.19 -27.15 -0.62
C GLY A 261 -25.52 -26.38 -1.87
N ASP A 262 -26.80 -26.40 -2.22
CA ASP A 262 -27.46 -25.65 -3.28
C ASP A 262 -27.14 -26.07 -4.73
N THR A 263 -28.13 -26.69 -5.35
CA THR A 263 -28.22 -26.88 -6.80
C THR A 263 -29.27 -25.92 -7.35
N ILE A 264 -28.91 -25.16 -8.38
CA ILE A 264 -29.85 -24.33 -9.14
C ILE A 264 -30.08 -25.03 -10.48
N ALA A 265 -31.35 -25.24 -10.84
CA ALA A 265 -31.69 -25.87 -12.12
C ALA A 265 -31.12 -25.06 -13.29
N GLY A 266 -30.49 -25.74 -14.25
CA GLY A 266 -29.85 -25.09 -15.40
C GLY A 266 -28.41 -24.62 -15.17
N VAL A 267 -27.82 -24.87 -13.98
CA VAL A 267 -26.42 -24.57 -13.68
C VAL A 267 -25.57 -25.84 -13.68
N SER A 268 -24.51 -25.86 -14.48
CA SER A 268 -23.53 -26.95 -14.50
C SER A 268 -22.44 -26.71 -13.46
N ARG A 269 -22.09 -27.72 -12.66
CA ARG A 269 -20.98 -27.63 -11.70
C ARG A 269 -19.74 -28.29 -12.30
N ILE A 270 -18.61 -27.59 -12.29
CA ILE A 270 -17.35 -28.08 -12.84
C ILE A 270 -16.21 -27.90 -11.84
N PRO A 271 -15.17 -28.75 -11.87
CA PRO A 271 -13.94 -28.48 -11.14
C PRO A 271 -13.23 -27.26 -11.70
N PHE A 272 -12.41 -26.59 -10.89
CA PHE A 272 -11.52 -25.53 -11.36
C PHE A 272 -10.23 -25.47 -10.53
N PRO A 273 -9.05 -25.31 -11.15
CA PRO A 273 -8.77 -25.25 -12.60
C PRO A 273 -9.21 -26.50 -13.36
N LEU A 274 -9.61 -26.33 -14.62
CA LEU A 274 -9.94 -27.45 -15.50
C LEU A 274 -8.69 -28.25 -15.85
N ALA A 275 -8.79 -29.58 -15.85
CA ALA A 275 -7.75 -30.41 -16.42
C ALA A 275 -7.68 -30.21 -17.95
N PRO A 276 -6.51 -30.32 -18.60
CA PRO A 276 -6.38 -30.14 -20.05
C PRO A 276 -7.36 -30.99 -20.87
N GLU A 277 -7.63 -32.21 -20.42
CA GLU A 277 -8.59 -33.15 -21.01
C GLU A 277 -10.06 -32.76 -20.84
N GLU A 278 -10.39 -31.97 -19.81
CA GLU A 278 -11.75 -31.48 -19.55
C GLU A 278 -12.04 -30.16 -20.29
N GLN A 279 -10.98 -29.52 -20.80
CA GLN A 279 -11.03 -28.24 -21.49
C GLN A 279 -11.44 -28.42 -22.97
N THR A 280 -12.71 -28.74 -23.18
CA THR A 280 -13.27 -29.04 -24.50
C THR A 280 -13.54 -27.77 -25.32
N GLU A 281 -14.23 -26.79 -24.73
CA GLU A 281 -14.54 -25.53 -25.40
C GLU A 281 -14.45 -24.35 -24.44
N PRO A 282 -13.80 -23.24 -24.84
CA PRO A 282 -13.64 -22.06 -23.98
C PRO A 282 -14.98 -21.36 -23.73
N PHE A 283 -15.03 -20.57 -22.66
CA PHE A 283 -16.17 -19.75 -22.29
C PHE A 283 -16.12 -18.40 -22.99
N ASP A 284 -17.29 -17.82 -23.30
CA ASP A 284 -17.40 -16.47 -23.87
C ASP A 284 -17.19 -15.40 -22.79
N ALA A 285 -17.48 -15.75 -21.53
CA ALA A 285 -17.14 -14.92 -20.38
C ALA A 285 -16.72 -15.78 -19.19
N VAL A 286 -15.74 -15.27 -18.45
CA VAL A 286 -15.28 -15.84 -17.18
C VAL A 286 -15.42 -14.75 -16.12
N MET A 287 -16.15 -15.05 -15.06
CA MET A 287 -16.31 -14.20 -13.89
C MET A 287 -15.63 -14.85 -12.70
N ALA A 288 -14.68 -14.15 -12.08
CA ALA A 288 -13.96 -14.61 -10.89
C ALA A 288 -14.14 -13.59 -9.76
N CYS A 289 -15.11 -13.82 -8.89
CA CYS A 289 -15.51 -12.88 -7.84
C CYS A 289 -15.05 -13.41 -6.47
N HIS A 290 -14.16 -12.67 -5.80
CA HIS A 290 -13.61 -13.02 -4.49
C HIS A 290 -12.96 -14.40 -4.43
N ALA A 291 -12.45 -14.88 -5.57
CA ALA A 291 -11.70 -16.13 -5.67
C ALA A 291 -10.19 -15.89 -5.61
N LEU A 292 -9.67 -14.95 -6.41
CA LEU A 292 -8.23 -14.73 -6.62
C LEU A 292 -7.45 -14.54 -5.32
N GLN A 293 -7.98 -13.76 -4.37
CA GLN A 293 -7.28 -13.44 -3.13
C GLN A 293 -7.11 -14.64 -2.18
N ARG A 294 -7.89 -15.70 -2.41
CA ARG A 294 -7.88 -16.94 -1.61
C ARG A 294 -6.97 -18.01 -2.20
N GLU A 295 -6.36 -17.74 -3.35
CA GLU A 295 -5.49 -18.67 -4.06
C GLU A 295 -4.05 -18.60 -3.53
N ALA A 296 -3.48 -19.76 -3.19
CA ALA A 296 -2.10 -19.85 -2.73
C ALA A 296 -1.09 -19.52 -3.85
N ASN A 297 -1.47 -19.77 -5.10
CA ASN A 297 -0.73 -19.35 -6.28
C ASN A 297 -1.65 -18.56 -7.23
N PRO A 298 -1.74 -17.22 -7.05
CA PRO A 298 -2.61 -16.38 -7.87
C PRO A 298 -2.26 -16.43 -9.36
N HIS A 299 -0.98 -16.56 -9.70
CA HIS A 299 -0.55 -16.57 -11.10
C HIS A 299 -1.04 -17.83 -11.84
N ARG A 300 -0.96 -19.00 -11.20
CA ARG A 300 -1.53 -20.25 -11.76
C ARG A 300 -3.03 -20.13 -11.97
N PHE A 301 -3.75 -19.52 -11.02
CA PHE A 301 -5.18 -19.27 -11.14
C PHE A 301 -5.50 -18.36 -12.34
N LEU A 302 -4.79 -17.23 -12.49
CA LEU A 302 -4.98 -16.32 -13.63
C LEU A 302 -4.69 -16.99 -14.98
N ARG A 303 -3.67 -17.87 -15.06
CA ARG A 303 -3.41 -18.67 -16.26
C ARG A 303 -4.53 -19.65 -16.57
N ALA A 304 -5.16 -20.23 -15.55
CA ALA A 304 -6.34 -21.07 -15.73
C ALA A 304 -7.53 -20.26 -16.26
N LEU A 305 -7.76 -19.04 -15.75
CA LEU A 305 -8.78 -18.14 -16.32
C LEU A 305 -8.48 -17.83 -17.79
N HIS A 306 -7.21 -17.52 -18.09
CA HIS A 306 -6.77 -17.24 -19.45
C HIS A 306 -7.03 -18.42 -20.39
N ALA A 307 -6.71 -19.64 -19.96
CA ALA A 307 -6.96 -20.83 -20.75
C ALA A 307 -8.47 -21.11 -20.93
N ALA A 308 -9.27 -20.87 -19.90
CA ALA A 308 -10.71 -21.13 -19.93
C ALA A 308 -11.49 -20.14 -20.80
N LEU A 309 -10.98 -18.92 -20.99
CA LEU A 309 -11.66 -17.85 -21.72
C LEU A 309 -11.31 -17.84 -23.21
N SER A 310 -12.30 -17.65 -24.09
CA SER A 310 -12.08 -17.53 -25.54
C SER A 310 -11.34 -16.23 -25.89
N GLU A 311 -10.63 -16.20 -27.02
CA GLU A 311 -10.24 -14.90 -27.60
C GLU A 311 -11.49 -14.05 -27.85
N GLU A 312 -11.36 -12.74 -27.64
CA GLU A 312 -12.47 -11.77 -27.66
C GLU A 312 -13.57 -12.04 -26.61
N GLY A 313 -13.36 -13.01 -25.71
CA GLY A 313 -14.23 -13.28 -24.56
C GLY A 313 -14.01 -12.26 -23.44
N CYS A 314 -14.99 -12.09 -22.55
CA CYS A 314 -14.89 -11.13 -21.45
C CYS A 314 -14.41 -11.76 -20.15
N LEU A 315 -13.35 -11.20 -19.56
CA LEU A 315 -12.95 -11.48 -18.19
C LEU A 315 -13.55 -10.43 -17.28
N LEU A 316 -14.25 -10.88 -16.23
CA LEU A 316 -14.67 -10.05 -15.12
C LEU A 316 -14.06 -10.61 -13.84
N LEU A 317 -13.38 -9.76 -13.09
CA LEU A 317 -12.68 -10.17 -11.88
C LEU A 317 -12.99 -9.18 -10.77
N SER A 318 -13.41 -9.67 -9.61
CA SER A 318 -13.49 -8.83 -8.43
C SER A 318 -12.70 -9.42 -7.28
N VAL A 319 -12.02 -8.55 -6.55
CA VAL A 319 -11.35 -8.86 -5.30
C VAL A 319 -11.78 -7.84 -4.25
N PRO A 320 -11.73 -8.19 -2.96
CA PRO A 320 -11.75 -7.20 -1.91
C PRO A 320 -10.86 -6.00 -2.22
N SER A 321 -11.39 -4.79 -2.06
CA SER A 321 -10.52 -3.62 -2.01
C SER A 321 -9.59 -3.73 -0.80
N LEU A 322 -8.45 -3.02 -0.86
CA LEU A 322 -7.46 -3.03 0.20
C LEU A 322 -8.12 -2.72 1.55
N ARG A 323 -8.21 -3.74 2.41
CA ARG A 323 -8.81 -3.66 3.74
C ARG A 323 -7.80 -4.14 4.79
N PHE A 324 -7.81 -3.49 5.94
CA PHE A 324 -6.88 -3.75 7.03
C PHE A 324 -7.27 -4.94 7.93
N PRO A 325 -8.57 -5.24 8.14
CA PRO A 325 -8.94 -6.52 8.74
C PRO A 325 -8.66 -7.64 7.73
N LEU A 326 -7.66 -8.48 8.04
CA LEU A 326 -7.45 -9.72 7.30
C LEU A 326 -8.56 -10.70 7.69
N LEU A 327 -9.33 -11.16 6.69
CA LEU A 327 -10.38 -12.15 6.91
C LEU A 327 -9.80 -13.56 6.71
N SER A 328 -10.36 -14.52 7.44
CA SER A 328 -9.97 -15.92 7.32
C SER A 328 -10.14 -16.41 5.89
N GLY A 329 -9.08 -17.00 5.33
CA GLY A 329 -9.06 -17.55 3.98
C GLY A 329 -8.62 -16.60 2.88
N ASP A 330 -8.47 -15.29 3.15
CA ASP A 330 -7.78 -14.40 2.21
C ASP A 330 -6.28 -14.48 2.45
N LEU A 331 -5.53 -14.82 1.41
CA LEU A 331 -4.07 -15.02 1.45
C LEU A 331 -3.31 -13.80 0.91
N THR A 332 -3.95 -12.97 0.10
CA THR A 332 -3.31 -11.84 -0.61
C THR A 332 -4.18 -10.59 -0.61
N LEU A 333 -3.52 -9.43 -0.77
CA LEU A 333 -4.16 -8.12 -0.93
C LEU A 333 -3.86 -7.57 -2.32
N TRP A 334 -4.80 -6.83 -2.91
CA TRP A 334 -4.73 -6.41 -4.31
C TRP A 334 -4.93 -4.91 -4.47
N THR A 335 -4.14 -4.33 -5.37
CA THR A 335 -4.35 -2.99 -5.94
C THR A 335 -4.60 -3.12 -7.43
N GLY A 336 -5.18 -2.11 -8.07
CA GLY A 336 -5.44 -2.14 -9.52
C GLY A 336 -4.18 -2.35 -10.34
N GLY A 337 -3.05 -1.75 -9.95
CA GLY A 337 -1.78 -1.92 -10.64
C GLY A 337 -1.19 -3.33 -10.49
N LEU A 338 -1.28 -3.93 -9.30
CA LEU A 338 -0.86 -5.33 -9.11
C LEU A 338 -1.71 -6.27 -9.94
N LEU A 339 -3.02 -6.04 -10.00
CA LEU A 339 -3.93 -6.87 -10.77
C LEU A 339 -3.59 -6.81 -12.28
N LEU A 340 -3.41 -5.61 -12.84
CA LEU A 340 -2.99 -5.42 -14.23
C LEU A 340 -1.66 -6.11 -14.53
N TYR A 341 -0.67 -5.92 -13.65
CA TYR A 341 0.65 -6.53 -13.81
C TYR A 341 0.57 -8.06 -13.85
N HIS A 342 -0.14 -8.67 -12.89
CA HIS A 342 -0.33 -10.12 -12.85
C HIS A 342 -1.11 -10.67 -14.05
N LEU A 343 -2.09 -9.93 -14.57
CA LEU A 343 -2.84 -10.31 -15.76
C LEU A 343 -1.96 -10.31 -17.02
N VAL A 344 -1.14 -9.27 -17.21
CA VAL A 344 -0.17 -9.22 -18.31
C VAL A 344 0.78 -10.41 -18.25
N LEU A 345 1.33 -10.70 -17.07
CA LEU A 345 2.19 -11.87 -16.90
C LEU A 345 1.46 -13.18 -17.20
N ALA A 346 0.15 -13.27 -16.92
CA ALA A 346 -0.66 -14.45 -17.19
C ALA A 346 -1.06 -14.61 -18.68
N GLY A 347 -0.73 -13.63 -19.53
CA GLY A 347 -0.99 -13.67 -20.98
C GLY A 347 -2.13 -12.76 -21.45
N PHE A 348 -2.69 -11.92 -20.58
CA PHE A 348 -3.73 -10.97 -20.97
C PHE A 348 -3.15 -9.63 -21.44
N ASP A 349 -3.52 -9.21 -22.63
CA ASP A 349 -3.36 -7.82 -23.04
C ASP A 349 -4.34 -6.92 -22.29
N CYS A 350 -3.82 -6.01 -21.47
CA CYS A 350 -4.60 -5.15 -20.60
C CYS A 350 -4.74 -3.71 -21.10
N ARG A 351 -4.39 -3.41 -22.36
CA ARG A 351 -4.44 -2.03 -22.92
C ARG A 351 -5.80 -1.35 -22.77
N GLU A 352 -6.86 -2.13 -22.84
CA GLU A 352 -8.26 -1.67 -22.78
C GLU A 352 -8.97 -2.14 -21.50
N ALA A 353 -8.21 -2.62 -20.50
CA ALA A 353 -8.80 -3.06 -19.25
C ALA A 353 -9.49 -1.89 -18.53
N GLY A 354 -10.70 -2.15 -18.05
CA GLY A 354 -11.46 -1.29 -17.15
C GLY A 354 -11.26 -1.74 -15.69
N LEU A 355 -11.13 -0.78 -14.79
CA LEU A 355 -11.05 -0.95 -13.34
C LEU A 355 -11.96 0.04 -12.64
N GLN A 356 -12.63 -0.39 -11.58
CA GLN A 356 -13.34 0.48 -10.65
C GLN A 356 -13.34 -0.11 -9.26
N VAL A 357 -13.10 0.73 -8.25
CA VAL A 357 -13.41 0.41 -6.87
C VAL A 357 -14.86 0.80 -6.61
N ASP A 358 -15.70 -0.18 -6.29
CA ASP A 358 -17.11 0.00 -5.97
C ASP A 358 -17.52 -0.90 -4.81
N ARG A 359 -18.33 -0.36 -3.88
CA ARG A 359 -18.83 -1.09 -2.70
C ARG A 359 -17.76 -1.86 -1.90
N GLY A 360 -16.54 -1.32 -1.82
CA GLY A 360 -15.43 -1.96 -1.10
C GLY A 360 -14.78 -3.12 -1.86
N GLU A 361 -15.03 -3.25 -3.15
CA GLU A 361 -14.41 -4.24 -4.05
C GLU A 361 -13.62 -3.52 -5.13
N LEU A 362 -12.49 -4.08 -5.52
CA LEU A 362 -11.79 -3.73 -6.75
C LEU A 362 -12.34 -4.64 -7.87
N CYS A 363 -13.01 -4.05 -8.85
CA CYS A 363 -13.54 -4.74 -10.01
C CYS A 363 -12.69 -4.43 -11.23
N LEU A 364 -12.42 -5.46 -12.04
CA LEU A 364 -11.76 -5.39 -13.33
C LEU A 364 -12.63 -6.06 -14.39
N ALA A 365 -12.69 -5.44 -15.56
CA ALA A 365 -13.30 -5.99 -16.76
C ALA A 365 -12.34 -5.82 -17.94
N LEU A 366 -12.15 -6.86 -18.74
CA LEU A 366 -11.42 -6.76 -20.00
C LEU A 366 -11.99 -7.70 -21.06
N VAL A 367 -11.76 -7.36 -22.32
CA VAL A 367 -11.92 -8.29 -23.44
C VAL A 367 -10.58 -8.96 -23.69
N LYS A 368 -10.56 -10.28 -23.71
CA LYS A 368 -9.34 -11.06 -23.83
C LYS A 368 -8.74 -10.89 -25.22
N ARG A 369 -7.49 -10.44 -25.23
CA ARG A 369 -6.56 -10.61 -26.33
C ARG A 369 -5.30 -11.24 -25.76
N SER A 370 -4.86 -12.35 -26.33
CA SER A 370 -3.65 -13.04 -25.87
C SER A 370 -2.38 -12.25 -26.17
N CYS A 371 -1.48 -12.17 -25.18
CA CYS A 371 -0.10 -11.75 -25.34
C CYS A 371 0.86 -12.85 -24.82
N PRO A 372 2.18 -12.77 -25.12
CA PRO A 372 3.13 -13.71 -24.57
C PRO A 372 3.09 -13.73 -23.03
N ALA A 373 2.72 -14.88 -22.45
CA ALA A 373 2.72 -15.07 -21.00
C ALA A 373 4.16 -15.20 -20.49
N TRP A 374 4.39 -14.74 -19.26
CA TRP A 374 5.65 -14.93 -18.57
C TRP A 374 5.85 -16.41 -18.18
N THR A 375 7.10 -16.84 -18.21
CA THR A 375 7.48 -18.22 -17.89
C THR A 375 7.92 -18.32 -16.43
N GLU A 376 7.21 -19.12 -15.65
CA GLU A 376 7.53 -19.35 -14.24
C GLU A 376 8.97 -19.88 -14.08
N GLY A 377 9.68 -19.37 -13.07
CA GLY A 377 11.10 -19.68 -12.84
C GLY A 377 12.10 -18.84 -13.64
N THR A 378 11.64 -17.94 -14.51
CA THR A 378 12.50 -16.96 -15.19
C THR A 378 12.52 -15.62 -14.47
N ALA A 379 13.45 -14.73 -14.81
CA ALA A 379 13.45 -13.37 -14.26
C ALA A 379 12.16 -12.63 -14.69
N LEU A 380 11.64 -11.77 -13.81
CA LEU A 380 10.50 -10.93 -14.16
C LEU A 380 10.91 -9.87 -15.19
N PRO A 381 10.04 -9.55 -16.17
CA PRO A 381 10.33 -8.51 -17.14
C PRO A 381 10.36 -7.13 -16.46
N ALA A 382 11.15 -6.21 -17.02
CA ALA A 382 11.13 -4.83 -16.59
C ALA A 382 9.75 -4.22 -16.83
N LEU A 383 9.22 -3.44 -15.89
CA LEU A 383 7.86 -2.91 -15.97
C LEU A 383 7.65 -2.02 -17.21
N GLU A 384 8.68 -1.27 -17.63
CA GLU A 384 8.64 -0.46 -18.85
C GLU A 384 8.40 -1.31 -20.11
N SER A 385 8.92 -2.54 -20.18
CA SER A 385 8.69 -3.42 -21.33
C SER A 385 7.24 -3.91 -21.44
N LEU A 386 6.48 -3.84 -20.35
CA LEU A 386 5.06 -4.22 -20.31
C LEU A 386 4.14 -3.05 -20.65
N ARG A 387 4.66 -1.83 -20.73
CA ARG A 387 3.88 -0.63 -21.03
C ARG A 387 2.99 -0.75 -22.29
N PRO A 388 3.42 -1.39 -23.40
CA PRO A 388 2.56 -1.58 -24.56
C PRO A 388 1.37 -2.50 -24.31
N LEU A 389 1.34 -3.27 -23.22
CA LEU A 389 0.27 -4.19 -22.84
C LEU A 389 -0.59 -3.65 -21.70
N LEU A 390 -0.29 -2.44 -21.22
CA LEU A 390 -1.00 -1.78 -20.12
C LEU A 390 -1.82 -0.61 -20.65
N PRO A 391 -2.82 -0.13 -19.88
CA PRO A 391 -3.60 1.03 -20.26
C PRO A 391 -2.73 2.26 -20.52
N PRO A 392 -2.91 2.98 -21.64
CA PRO A 392 -2.04 4.09 -22.03
C PRO A 392 -2.16 5.30 -21.10
N GLN A 393 -3.22 5.37 -20.29
CA GLN A 393 -3.45 6.44 -19.32
C GLN A 393 -2.61 6.28 -18.04
N LEU A 394 -1.85 5.19 -17.89
CA LEU A 394 -0.97 5.02 -16.73
C LEU A 394 0.24 5.95 -16.84
N ASP A 395 0.42 6.79 -15.82
CA ASP A 395 1.56 7.70 -15.71
C ASP A 395 2.79 6.93 -15.20
N PHE A 396 3.71 6.62 -16.11
CA PHE A 396 5.02 6.06 -15.77
C PHE A 396 5.99 7.16 -15.34
N ILE A 397 6.71 6.91 -14.26
CA ILE A 397 7.69 7.79 -13.63
C ILE A 397 9.04 7.08 -13.65
N ALA A 398 10.11 7.81 -14.00
CA ALA A 398 11.47 7.32 -13.92
C ALA A 398 11.98 7.38 -12.47
N GLU A 399 12.50 6.26 -11.98
CA GLU A 399 13.16 6.05 -10.70
C GLU A 399 14.60 5.54 -10.93
N ALA A 400 15.41 5.47 -9.87
CA ALA A 400 16.81 5.06 -9.97
C ALA A 400 16.97 3.63 -10.53
N GLU A 401 16.04 2.74 -10.24
CA GLU A 401 16.05 1.33 -10.64
C GLU A 401 15.23 1.03 -11.91
N GLY A 402 14.62 2.03 -12.55
CA GLY A 402 13.81 1.86 -13.76
C GLY A 402 12.55 2.73 -13.76
N HIS A 403 11.55 2.36 -14.56
CA HIS A 403 10.27 3.07 -14.58
C HIS A 403 9.23 2.35 -13.72
N CYS A 404 8.40 3.13 -13.03
CA CYS A 404 7.29 2.65 -12.20
C CYS A 404 6.00 3.42 -12.53
N PHE A 405 4.85 2.94 -12.07
CA PHE A 405 3.60 3.71 -12.11
C PHE A 405 2.85 3.54 -10.78
N ASN A 406 1.92 4.46 -10.48
CA ASN A 406 1.11 4.35 -9.27
C ASN A 406 0.12 3.18 -9.38
N GLY A 407 0.35 2.13 -8.57
CA GLY A 407 -0.51 0.95 -8.54
C GLY A 407 -1.85 1.14 -7.81
N ASP A 408 -2.04 2.22 -7.05
CA ASP A 408 -3.31 2.58 -6.39
C ASP A 408 -4.30 3.18 -7.40
N ILE A 409 -4.80 2.31 -8.29
CA ILE A 409 -5.76 2.67 -9.34
C ILE A 409 -7.17 2.41 -8.82
N ARG A 410 -7.90 3.49 -8.55
CA ARG A 410 -9.30 3.40 -8.06
C ARG A 410 -10.34 3.39 -9.18
N ARG A 411 -10.02 3.96 -10.34
CA ARG A 411 -10.89 3.97 -11.52
C ARG A 411 -10.07 4.17 -12.79
N LEU A 412 -10.40 3.42 -13.84
CA LEU A 412 -9.76 3.49 -15.15
C LEU A 412 -10.69 2.84 -16.18
N ASN A 413 -11.00 3.49 -17.29
CA ASN A 413 -11.75 2.90 -18.42
C ASN A 413 -12.97 2.02 -18.04
N TRP A 414 -13.67 2.35 -16.94
CA TRP A 414 -14.82 1.59 -16.46
C TRP A 414 -16.06 2.00 -17.22
#